data_AF-X1QW72-F1
#
_entry.id   AF-X1QW72-F1
#
_cell.length_a   1.000
_cell.length_b   1.000
_cell.length_c   1.000
_cell.angle_alpha   90.00
_cell.angle_beta   90.00
_cell.angle_gamma   90.00
#
_symmetry.space_group_name_H-M   'P 1'
#
loop_
_entity.id
_entity.type
_entity.pdbx_description
1 polymer ?
#
loop_
_entity_poly.entity_id
_entity_poly.type
_entity_poly.pdbx_seq_one_letter_code
_entity_poly.pdbx_strand_id
1 'polypeptide(L)'
;MKKIWQKEKGFTLIELLIVVAIIGIVAGIAIPRFLGARTTARVTRVFADMRTIADGLEMYFTDENQYPVLAEGATDLGTFAALAPYLTSIPEDQFGTDDVPNFRYYS
;
A
#
# COMPACT_ATOMS: atom_id res chain seq x y z
N MET A 1 26.00 -58.12 -19.52
CA MET A 1 25.45 -56.91 -18.86
C MET A 1 24.97 -55.97 -19.96
N LYS A 2 23.65 -55.70 -20.05
CA LYS A 2 23.05 -54.89 -21.12
C LYS A 2 22.96 -53.44 -20.62
N LYS A 3 23.84 -52.57 -21.09
CA LYS A 3 23.83 -51.13 -20.77
C LYS A 3 22.72 -50.47 -21.60
N ILE A 4 21.65 -50.05 -20.94
CA ILE A 4 20.53 -49.34 -21.58
C ILE A 4 20.93 -47.88 -21.65
N TRP A 5 21.19 -47.37 -22.85
CA TRP A 5 21.46 -45.95 -23.08
C TRP A 5 20.13 -45.18 -22.95
N GLN A 6 19.97 -44.44 -21.85
CA GLN A 6 18.89 -43.46 -21.69
C GLN A 6 19.13 -42.33 -22.69
N LYS A 7 18.19 -42.11 -23.62
CA LYS A 7 18.24 -40.94 -24.52
C LYS A 7 17.83 -39.72 -23.71
N GLU A 8 18.78 -38.83 -23.42
CA GLU A 8 18.46 -37.51 -22.90
C GLU A 8 17.70 -36.73 -23.98
N LYS A 9 16.47 -36.31 -23.66
CA LYS A 9 15.67 -35.45 -24.54
C LYS A 9 16.10 -34.02 -24.30
N GLY A 10 16.68 -33.38 -25.32
CA GLY A 10 16.95 -31.94 -25.32
C GLY A 10 15.65 -31.14 -25.41
N PHE A 11 15.64 -29.97 -24.77
CA PHE A 11 14.54 -29.01 -24.80
C PHE A 11 14.48 -28.30 -26.16
N THR A 12 13.29 -28.14 -26.73
CA THR A 12 13.13 -27.48 -28.03
C THR A 12 12.92 -25.97 -27.86
N LEU A 13 13.42 -25.18 -28.81
CA LEU A 13 13.19 -23.73 -28.82
C LEU A 13 11.71 -23.37 -28.97
N ILE A 14 10.95 -24.21 -29.67
CA ILE A 14 9.50 -24.00 -29.85
C ILE A 14 8.72 -24.23 -28.56
N GLU A 15 9.13 -25.19 -27.73
CA GLU A 15 8.56 -25.38 -26.39
C GLU A 15 8.76 -24.14 -25.53
N LEU A 16 9.95 -23.53 -25.56
CA LEU A 16 10.19 -22.27 -24.83
C LEU A 16 9.34 -21.12 -25.39
N LEU A 17 9.28 -21.01 -26.71
CA LEU A 17 8.64 -19.90 -27.41
C LEU A 17 7.14 -19.84 -27.12
N ILE A 18 6.46 -20.99 -27.14
CA ILE A 18 5.03 -21.05 -26.81
C ILE A 18 4.79 -20.69 -25.33
N VAL A 19 5.67 -21.09 -24.43
CA VAL A 19 5.54 -20.77 -23.00
C VAL A 19 5.63 -19.27 -22.74
N VAL A 20 6.66 -18.60 -23.29
CA VAL A 20 6.79 -17.14 -23.10
C VAL A 20 5.68 -16.36 -23.82
N ALA A 21 5.17 -16.88 -24.95
CA ALA A 21 4.02 -16.31 -25.63
C ALA A 21 2.75 -16.35 -24.74
N ILE A 22 2.46 -17.49 -24.11
CA ILE A 22 1.31 -17.62 -23.21
C ILE A 22 1.47 -16.73 -21.97
N ILE A 23 2.66 -16.72 -21.35
CA ILE A 23 2.95 -15.84 -20.20
C ILE A 23 2.77 -14.37 -20.59
N GLY A 24 3.23 -13.97 -21.78
CA GLY A 24 3.05 -12.60 -22.29
C GLY A 24 1.59 -12.20 -22.44
N ILE A 25 0.73 -13.08 -22.97
CA ILE A 25 -0.72 -12.83 -23.09
C ILE A 25 -1.36 -12.65 -21.71
N VAL A 26 -1.05 -13.56 -20.77
CA VAL A 26 -1.61 -13.50 -19.41
C VAL A 26 -1.11 -12.24 -18.68
N ALA A 27 0.18 -11.92 -18.77
CA ALA A 27 0.77 -10.75 -18.16
C ALA A 27 0.16 -9.45 -18.71
N GLY A 28 -0.11 -9.38 -20.02
CA GLY A 28 -0.73 -8.23 -20.67
C GLY A 28 -2.11 -7.87 -20.09
N ILE A 29 -2.90 -8.88 -19.70
CA ILE A 29 -4.22 -8.67 -19.07
C ILE A 29 -4.08 -8.47 -17.55
N ALA A 30 -3.18 -9.22 -16.91
CA ALA A 30 -3.04 -9.24 -15.46
C ALA A 30 -2.45 -7.95 -14.89
N ILE A 31 -1.43 -7.38 -15.53
CA ILE A 31 -0.72 -6.18 -15.03
C ILE A 31 -1.65 -4.96 -14.86
N PRO A 32 -2.40 -4.50 -15.88
CA PRO A 32 -3.26 -3.33 -15.71
C PRO A 32 -4.36 -3.55 -14.67
N ARG A 33 -4.93 -4.76 -14.62
CA ARG A 33 -5.91 -5.14 -13.59
C ARG A 33 -5.31 -5.09 -12.18
N PHE A 34 -4.10 -5.60 -12.02
CA PHE A 34 -3.38 -5.59 -10.75
C PHE A 34 -3.05 -4.15 -10.30
N LEU A 35 -2.60 -3.30 -11.21
CA LEU A 35 -2.34 -1.89 -10.91
C LEU A 35 -3.60 -1.15 -10.43
N GLY A 36 -4.74 -1.35 -11.10
CA GLY A 36 -6.03 -0.79 -10.66
C GLY A 36 -6.42 -1.28 -9.26
N ALA A 37 -6.32 -2.59 -9.01
CA ALA A 37 -6.64 -3.19 -7.72
C ALA A 37 -5.74 -2.66 -6.58
N ARG A 38 -4.45 -2.41 -6.86
CA ARG A 38 -3.54 -1.78 -5.88
C ARG A 38 -3.97 -0.37 -5.52
N THR A 39 -4.35 0.44 -6.51
CA THR A 39 -4.83 1.81 -6.26
C THR A 39 -6.11 1.80 -5.43
N THR A 40 -7.07 0.93 -5.77
CA THR A 40 -8.29 0.77 -4.97
C THR A 40 -7.98 0.34 -3.53
N ALA A 41 -7.05 -0.61 -3.33
CA ALA A 41 -6.65 -1.04 -2.01
C ALA A 41 -6.02 0.10 -1.18
N ARG A 42 -5.19 0.96 -1.79
CA ARG A 42 -4.65 2.16 -1.13
C ARG A 42 -5.76 3.12 -0.71
N VAL A 43 -6.72 3.39 -1.59
CA VAL A 43 -7.88 4.25 -1.29
C VAL A 43 -8.72 3.67 -0.15
N THR A 44 -9.01 2.36 -0.17
CA THR A 44 -9.73 1.69 0.92
C THR A 44 -8.99 1.78 2.25
N ARG A 45 -7.66 1.66 2.24
CA ARG A 45 -6.84 1.85 3.44
C ARG A 45 -6.96 3.28 3.98
N VAL A 46 -6.84 4.30 3.12
CA VAL A 46 -7.03 5.70 3.55
C VAL A 46 -8.38 5.93 4.21
N PHE A 47 -9.47 5.36 3.67
CA PHE A 47 -10.78 5.45 4.33
C PHE A 47 -10.81 4.77 5.71
N ALA A 48 -10.14 3.63 5.88
CA ALA A 48 -10.05 2.95 7.18
C ALA A 48 -9.20 3.77 8.19
N ASP A 49 -8.12 4.38 7.71
CA ASP A 49 -7.24 5.23 8.51
C ASP A 49 -7.97 6.48 8.99
N MET A 50 -8.72 7.16 8.09
CA MET A 50 -9.55 8.32 8.45
C MET A 50 -10.61 7.97 9.50
N ARG A 51 -11.22 6.79 9.39
CA ARG A 51 -12.19 6.31 10.40
C ARG A 51 -11.52 6.10 11.76
N THR A 52 -10.33 5.51 11.77
CA THR A 52 -9.54 5.29 13.00
C THR A 52 -9.18 6.62 13.66
N ILE A 53 -8.81 7.64 12.89
CA ILE A 53 -8.54 8.99 13.39
C ILE A 53 -9.82 9.63 13.95
N ALA A 54 -10.94 9.50 13.25
CA ALA A 54 -12.22 10.02 13.70
C ALA A 54 -12.65 9.40 15.04
N ASP A 55 -12.53 8.08 15.17
CA ASP A 55 -12.83 7.38 16.42
C ASP A 55 -11.92 7.87 17.57
N GLY A 56 -10.62 8.08 17.31
CA GLY A 56 -9.69 8.65 18.29
C GLY A 56 -10.02 10.10 18.69
N LEU A 57 -10.50 10.92 17.75
CA LEU A 57 -10.97 12.28 18.01
C LEU A 57 -12.22 12.30 18.89
N GLU A 58 -13.16 11.38 18.67
CA GLU A 58 -14.36 11.25 19.49
C GLU A 58 -14.02 10.79 20.92
N MET A 59 -13.05 9.88 21.07
CA MET A 59 -12.53 9.50 22.39
C MET A 59 -11.88 10.68 23.10
N TYR A 60 -11.03 11.45 22.40
CA TYR A 60 -10.44 12.67 22.95
C TYR A 60 -11.49 13.68 23.40
N PHE A 61 -12.52 13.91 22.58
CA PHE A 61 -13.61 14.82 22.93
C PHE A 61 -14.38 14.35 24.16
N THR A 62 -14.56 13.03 24.32
CA THR A 62 -15.22 12.46 25.50
C THR A 62 -14.45 12.75 26.79
N ASP A 63 -13.12 12.73 26.74
CA ASP A 63 -12.27 12.92 27.91
C ASP A 63 -11.96 14.40 28.19
N GLU A 64 -11.72 15.21 27.16
CA GLU A 64 -11.26 16.61 27.27
C GLU A 64 -12.37 17.64 27.00
N ASN A 65 -13.57 17.19 26.58
CA ASN A 65 -14.74 18.00 26.28
C ASN A 65 -14.50 19.10 25.21
N GLN A 66 -13.47 18.90 24.38
CA GLN A 66 -13.07 19.74 23.26
C GLN A 66 -12.29 18.89 22.25
N TYR A 67 -12.26 19.31 20.98
CA TYR A 67 -11.38 18.67 19.99
C TYR A 67 -9.94 19.20 20.13
N PRO A 68 -8.91 18.39 19.77
CA PRO A 68 -7.53 18.83 19.87
C PRO A 68 -7.29 20.00 18.93
N VAL A 69 -6.72 21.08 19.48
CA VAL A 69 -6.34 22.26 18.72
C VAL A 69 -4.88 22.12 18.34
N LEU A 70 -4.55 22.36 17.06
CA LEU A 70 -3.15 22.44 16.65
C LEU A 70 -2.53 23.67 17.31
N ALA A 71 -1.36 23.51 17.93
CA ALA A 71 -0.62 24.65 18.47
C ALA A 71 -0.32 25.64 17.34
N GLU A 72 -0.47 26.93 17.62
CA GLU A 72 -0.21 27.98 16.65
C GLU A 72 1.25 27.87 16.15
N GLY A 73 1.43 27.72 14.84
CA GLY A 73 2.76 27.53 14.23
C GLY A 73 3.27 26.08 14.19
N ALA A 74 2.47 25.09 14.57
CA ALA A 74 2.80 23.68 14.34
C ALA A 74 2.82 23.40 12.83
N THR A 75 4.01 23.21 12.27
CA THR A 75 4.23 22.82 10.86
C THR A 75 4.22 21.31 10.66
N ASP A 76 4.16 20.55 11.75
CA ASP A 76 4.23 19.10 11.76
C ASP A 76 2.94 18.50 12.33
N LEU A 77 2.04 18.02 11.45
CA LEU A 77 0.90 17.19 11.90
C LEU A 77 1.37 15.82 12.41
N GLY A 78 2.66 15.48 12.29
CA GLY A 78 3.26 14.27 12.88
C GLY A 78 3.18 14.23 14.40
N THR A 79 2.91 15.37 15.05
CA THR A 79 2.54 15.42 16.46
C THR A 79 1.05 15.72 16.62
N PHE A 80 0.20 14.79 16.21
CA PHE A 80 -1.06 14.54 16.92
C PHE A 80 -0.78 14.04 18.36
N ALA A 81 0.08 14.73 19.10
CA ALA A 81 0.52 14.33 20.44
C ALA A 81 -0.68 14.20 21.39
N ALA A 82 -1.70 15.03 21.17
CA ALA A 82 -2.99 14.96 21.85
C ALA A 82 -3.76 13.66 21.59
N LEU A 83 -3.63 13.07 20.39
CA LEU A 83 -4.28 11.80 20.02
C LEU A 83 -3.41 10.56 20.27
N ALA A 84 -2.14 10.72 20.65
CA ALA A 84 -1.24 9.61 20.95
C ALA A 84 -1.78 8.60 21.98
N PRO A 85 -2.55 9.00 23.01
CA PRO A 85 -3.20 8.05 23.93
C PRO A 85 -4.38 7.29 23.32
N TYR A 86 -4.98 7.82 22.25
CA TYR A 86 -6.24 7.35 21.66
C TYR A 86 -6.04 6.56 20.37
N LEU A 87 -4.82 6.52 19.84
CA LEU A 87 -4.44 5.82 18.61
C LEU A 87 -3.30 4.83 18.89
N THR A 88 -3.37 3.63 18.31
CA THR A 88 -2.29 2.63 18.43
C THR A 88 -1.04 3.01 17.63
N SER A 89 -1.22 3.77 16.55
CA SER A 89 -0.18 4.31 15.69
C SER A 89 -0.79 5.38 14.80
N ILE A 90 -0.01 6.39 14.42
CA ILE A 90 -0.44 7.37 13.42
C ILE A 90 -0.44 6.68 12.05
N PRO A 91 -1.57 6.67 11.30
CA PRO A 91 -1.58 6.10 9.97
C PRO A 91 -0.65 6.86 9.01
N GLU A 92 0.03 6.11 8.14
CA GLU A 92 0.95 6.65 7.15
C GLU A 92 0.21 6.96 5.84
N ASP A 93 0.49 8.11 5.23
CA ASP A 93 -0.09 8.50 3.95
C ASP A 93 0.33 7.52 2.84
N GLN A 94 -0.67 6.92 2.18
CA GLN A 94 -0.47 5.94 1.10
C GLN A 94 -0.06 6.56 -0.23
N PHE A 95 -0.10 7.90 -0.34
CA PHE A 95 0.23 8.66 -1.55
C PHE A 95 1.39 9.63 -1.39
N GLY A 96 1.93 9.78 -0.18
CA GLY A 96 3.11 10.58 0.11
C GLY A 96 4.35 10.03 -0.62
N THR A 97 5.24 10.92 -1.05
CA THR A 97 6.55 10.54 -1.57
C THR A 97 7.57 10.58 -0.43
N ASP A 98 8.35 9.51 -0.26
CA ASP A 98 9.35 9.33 0.83
C ASP A 98 10.39 10.47 0.97
N ASP A 99 10.48 11.37 -0.03
CA ASP A 99 11.41 12.51 -0.09
C ASP A 99 10.83 13.87 0.37
N VAL A 100 9.55 13.96 0.72
CA VAL A 100 8.98 15.17 1.31
C VAL A 100 8.35 14.84 2.66
N PRO A 101 8.69 15.59 3.73
CA PRO A 101 7.96 15.53 4.99
C PRO A 101 6.53 16.04 4.72
N ASN A 102 5.65 15.09 4.42
CA ASN A 102 4.21 15.05 4.61
C ASN A 102 3.30 16.22 4.14
N PHE A 103 3.77 17.32 3.53
CA PHE A 103 2.90 18.51 3.39
C PHE A 103 3.10 19.39 2.13
N ARG A 104 3.04 18.87 0.91
CA ARG A 104 3.01 19.74 -0.30
C ARG A 104 1.89 19.47 -1.30
N TYR A 105 0.68 19.16 -0.81
CA TYR A 105 -0.51 19.06 -1.68
C TYR A 105 -1.45 20.27 -1.65
N TYR A 106 -1.10 21.34 -0.93
CA TYR A 106 -1.81 22.61 -1.05
C TYR A 106 -0.83 23.77 -1.26
N SER A 107 -0.75 24.23 -2.50
CA SER A 107 -0.43 25.61 -2.91
C SER A 107 -1.18 25.91 -4.20
#